data_AF-A0A7S1VQL8-F1
#
_entry.id   AF-A0A7S1VQL8-F1
#
_cell.length_a   1.000
_cell.length_b   1.000
_cell.length_c   1.000
_cell.angle_alpha   90.00
_cell.angle_beta   90.00
_cell.angle_gamma   90.00
#
_symmetry.space_group_name_H-M   'P 1'
#
loop_
_entity.id
_entity.type
_entity.pdbx_description
1 polymer ?
#
loop_
_entity_poly.entity_id
_entity_poly.type
_entity_poly.pdbx_seq_one_letter_code
_entity_poly.pdbx_strand_id
1 'polypeptide(L)'
;GGGWATWLAQILKTWEGPCCAAGSPEASRQLVVCFFQRAATLGTSIPLVVAPLTTADSNEMFQGAPLVLLAPCGDNNFGRSATRSTTLAILREVSRAGRLLETIGTTALEEVLEEFTPSGFSHDTVLEVEVVLPAKKPGTHVADAKNASIAAILYTVVDMEHRVGDPSRIRPLLRPTRKSNKFVWMVLLQATEQDLGDDWTDRKRDEMQASLASHGAAVDFRMKK
;
A
#
# COMPACT_ATOMS: atom_id res chain seq x y z
N GLY A 1 -10.02 3.49 7.35
CA GLY A 1 -9.96 3.93 5.94
C GLY A 1 -10.00 5.44 5.81
N GLY A 2 -9.14 6.18 6.52
CA GLY A 2 -9.10 7.65 6.45
C GLY A 2 -8.31 8.21 5.27
N GLY A 3 -7.15 7.62 4.94
CA GLY A 3 -6.24 8.15 3.92
C GLY A 3 -6.83 8.25 2.50
N TRP A 4 -7.59 7.23 2.06
CA TRP A 4 -8.25 7.26 0.75
C TRP A 4 -9.31 8.36 0.66
N ALA A 5 -10.09 8.58 1.72
CA ALA A 5 -11.08 9.64 1.78
C ALA A 5 -10.41 11.03 1.77
N THR A 6 -9.28 11.17 2.46
CA THR A 6 -8.47 12.39 2.44
C THR A 6 -7.91 12.69 1.05
N TRP A 7 -7.37 11.69 0.36
CA TRP A 7 -6.84 11.86 -0.99
C TRP A 7 -7.95 12.23 -1.98
N LEU A 8 -9.07 11.52 -1.93
CA LEU A 8 -10.25 11.83 -2.74
C LEU A 8 -10.72 13.28 -2.48
N ALA A 9 -10.88 13.67 -1.22
CA ALA A 9 -11.32 15.03 -0.87
C ALA A 9 -10.38 16.12 -1.39
N GLN A 10 -9.06 15.89 -1.38
CA GLN A 10 -8.10 16.87 -1.92
C GLN A 10 -8.14 16.97 -3.44
N ILE A 11 -8.27 15.84 -4.14
CA ILE A 11 -8.43 15.86 -5.60
C ILE A 11 -9.74 16.56 -5.98
N LEU A 12 -10.83 16.28 -5.26
CA LEU A 12 -12.13 16.91 -5.49
C LEU A 12 -12.14 18.42 -5.20
N LYS A 13 -11.31 18.92 -4.29
CA LYS A 13 -11.15 20.38 -4.06
C LYS A 13 -10.56 21.13 -5.25
N THR A 14 -9.80 20.43 -6.10
CA THR A 14 -9.21 20.99 -7.33
C THR A 14 -10.10 20.79 -8.56
N TRP A 15 -11.30 20.24 -8.38
CA TRP A 15 -12.23 19.96 -9.47
C TRP A 15 -13.15 21.15 -9.74
N GLU A 16 -13.06 21.70 -10.94
CA GLU A 16 -13.93 22.77 -11.46
C GLU A 16 -14.98 22.25 -12.47
N GLY A 17 -15.22 20.93 -12.48
CA GLY A 17 -16.18 20.31 -13.40
C GLY A 17 -17.62 20.72 -13.10
N PRO A 18 -18.54 20.52 -14.07
CA PRO A 18 -19.92 20.93 -13.91
C PRO A 18 -20.53 20.23 -12.68
N CYS A 19 -21.10 21.04 -11.80
CA CYS A 19 -21.80 20.64 -10.58
C CYS A 19 -23.08 19.85 -10.90
N CYS A 20 -22.98 18.72 -11.60
CA CYS A 20 -24.14 17.94 -12.00
C CYS A 20 -24.53 17.03 -10.82
N ALA A 21 -25.52 17.49 -10.06
CA ALA A 21 -26.37 16.74 -9.13
C ALA A 21 -25.63 15.74 -8.22
N ALA A 22 -25.13 16.25 -7.09
CA ALA A 22 -24.77 15.43 -5.94
C ALA A 22 -25.90 14.42 -5.65
N GLY A 23 -25.60 13.12 -5.72
CA GLY A 23 -26.53 12.04 -5.39
C GLY A 23 -27.00 11.17 -6.57
N SER A 24 -26.61 11.46 -7.82
CA SER A 24 -26.89 10.53 -8.94
C SER A 24 -25.75 9.51 -9.13
N PRO A 25 -26.05 8.27 -9.60
CA PRO A 25 -25.02 7.29 -9.98
C PRO A 25 -24.05 7.81 -11.03
N GLU A 26 -24.55 8.61 -11.99
CA GLU A 26 -23.74 9.19 -13.06
C GLU A 26 -22.75 10.25 -12.52
N ALA A 27 -23.19 11.09 -11.57
CA ALA A 27 -22.29 12.02 -10.90
C ALA A 27 -21.19 11.28 -10.12
N SER A 28 -21.54 10.19 -9.45
CA SER A 28 -20.56 9.35 -8.73
C SER A 28 -19.55 8.71 -9.68
N ARG A 29 -20.01 8.27 -10.85
CA ARG A 29 -19.17 7.70 -11.92
C ARG A 29 -18.18 8.74 -12.46
N GLN A 30 -18.64 9.94 -12.74
CA GLN A 30 -17.80 11.05 -13.20
C GLN A 30 -16.76 11.47 -12.15
N LEU A 31 -17.13 11.45 -10.86
CA LEU A 31 -16.19 11.72 -9.77
C LEU A 31 -15.06 10.69 -9.70
N VAL A 32 -15.36 9.41 -9.87
CA VAL A 32 -14.34 8.33 -9.89
C VAL A 32 -13.40 8.51 -11.09
N VAL A 33 -13.93 8.84 -12.26
CA VAL A 33 -13.14 9.12 -13.46
C VAL A 33 -12.22 10.31 -13.27
N CYS A 34 -12.77 11.42 -12.78
CA CYS A 34 -11.98 12.62 -12.48
C CYS A 34 -10.89 12.35 -11.45
N PHE A 35 -11.19 11.53 -10.41
CA PHE A 35 -10.21 11.13 -9.41
C PHE A 35 -9.01 10.45 -10.06
N PHE A 36 -9.21 9.42 -10.88
CA PHE A 36 -8.10 8.66 -11.47
C PHE A 36 -7.32 9.47 -12.49
N GLN A 37 -7.98 10.24 -13.35
CA GLN A 37 -7.30 11.11 -14.32
C GLN A 37 -6.43 12.16 -13.61
N ARG A 38 -6.94 12.80 -12.57
CA ARG A 38 -6.19 13.81 -11.81
C ARG A 38 -5.11 13.19 -10.94
N ALA A 39 -5.40 12.09 -10.26
CA ALA A 39 -4.42 11.39 -9.45
C ALA A 39 -3.25 10.86 -10.31
N ALA A 40 -3.50 10.48 -11.57
CA ALA A 40 -2.45 10.10 -12.52
C ALA A 40 -1.54 11.30 -12.88
N THR A 41 -2.11 12.51 -13.02
CA THR A 41 -1.34 13.72 -13.30
C THR A 41 -0.56 14.25 -12.09
N LEU A 42 -1.11 14.13 -10.88
CA LEU A 42 -0.49 14.60 -9.63
C LEU A 42 0.53 13.60 -9.06
N GLY A 43 0.44 12.33 -9.46
CA GLY A 43 1.13 11.20 -8.85
C GLY A 43 2.39 10.74 -9.58
N THR A 44 3.25 11.62 -10.06
CA THR A 44 4.42 11.20 -10.86
C THR A 44 5.74 11.14 -10.08
N SER A 45 5.79 11.63 -8.84
CA SER A 45 7.02 11.68 -8.04
C SER A 45 6.84 11.17 -6.62
N ILE A 46 7.92 10.63 -6.04
CA ILE A 46 8.05 10.31 -4.62
C ILE A 46 8.85 11.45 -3.95
N PRO A 47 8.42 11.97 -2.79
CA PRO A 47 7.25 11.57 -2.03
C PRO A 47 5.94 12.03 -2.69
N LEU A 48 4.89 11.20 -2.61
CA LEU A 48 3.56 11.63 -3.00
C LEU A 48 2.96 12.45 -1.84
N VAL A 49 2.83 13.76 -2.03
CA VAL A 49 2.28 14.66 -1.01
C VAL A 49 0.86 15.07 -1.40
N VAL A 50 -0.09 14.73 -0.52
CA VAL A 50 -1.50 15.13 -0.61
C VAL A 50 -1.87 15.82 0.69
N ALA A 51 -1.60 17.12 0.72
CA ALA A 51 -1.76 17.98 1.88
C ALA A 51 -2.10 19.42 1.45
N PRO A 52 -2.70 20.24 2.33
CA PRO A 52 -2.59 21.68 2.19
C PRO A 52 -1.12 22.10 2.17
N LEU A 53 -0.71 22.91 1.19
CA LEU A 53 0.69 23.33 0.97
C LEU A 53 1.35 23.94 2.24
N THR A 54 0.56 24.50 3.15
CA THR A 54 1.04 25.18 4.36
C THR A 54 1.45 24.24 5.50
N THR A 55 1.06 22.96 5.50
CA THR A 55 1.34 22.03 6.62
C THR A 55 2.40 20.98 6.33
N ALA A 56 2.69 20.70 5.05
CA ALA A 56 3.66 19.66 4.68
C ALA A 56 5.13 20.14 4.80
N ASP A 57 5.39 21.42 4.52
CA ASP A 57 6.76 21.95 4.40
C ASP A 57 7.43 22.25 5.76
N SER A 58 6.66 22.33 6.84
CA SER A 58 7.16 22.78 8.15
C SER A 58 7.31 21.68 9.21
N ASN A 59 6.94 20.43 8.90
CA ASN A 59 6.93 19.36 9.90
C ASN A 59 8.00 18.31 9.59
N GLU A 60 9.05 18.28 10.43
CA GLU A 60 10.12 17.28 10.40
C GLU A 60 9.57 15.84 10.40
N MET A 61 8.38 15.61 10.96
CA MET A 61 7.70 14.31 11.00
C MET A 61 7.33 13.76 9.61
N PHE A 62 7.38 14.57 8.55
CA PHE A 62 7.09 14.13 7.17
C PHE A 62 8.32 14.06 6.27
N GLN A 63 9.49 14.52 6.74
CA GLN A 63 10.70 14.48 5.94
C GLN A 63 11.09 13.02 5.61
N GLY A 64 11.23 12.72 4.33
CA GLY A 64 11.60 11.39 3.83
C GLY A 64 10.46 10.36 3.76
N ALA A 65 9.23 10.70 4.15
CA ALA A 65 8.08 9.79 4.06
C ALA A 65 7.66 9.57 2.59
N PRO A 66 7.60 8.34 2.06
CA PRO A 66 7.26 8.08 0.66
C PRO A 66 5.84 8.53 0.26
N LEU A 67 4.92 8.57 1.21
CA LEU A 67 3.54 9.01 1.03
C LEU A 67 3.12 9.89 2.22
N VAL A 68 2.69 11.10 1.90
CA VAL A 68 2.18 12.07 2.88
C VAL A 68 0.72 12.35 2.54
N LEU A 69 -0.19 11.84 3.37
CA LEU A 69 -1.64 12.07 3.25
C LEU A 69 -2.13 12.76 4.53
N LEU A 70 -2.28 14.08 4.49
CA LEU A 70 -2.69 14.86 5.68
C LEU A 70 -4.18 15.18 5.67
N ALA A 71 -4.83 14.92 6.81
CA ALA A 71 -6.21 15.36 7.02
C ALA A 71 -6.30 16.89 6.90
N PRO A 72 -7.41 17.45 6.38
CA PRO A 72 -7.60 18.91 6.34
C PRO A 72 -7.53 19.60 7.70
N CYS A 73 -7.80 18.88 8.80
CA CYS A 73 -7.88 19.41 10.15
C CYS A 73 -6.98 18.66 11.15
N GLY A 74 -5.85 18.11 10.71
CA GLY A 74 -4.92 17.47 11.65
C GLY A 74 -3.58 17.08 11.05
N ASP A 75 -2.59 16.94 11.93
CA ASP A 75 -1.19 16.66 11.58
C ASP A 75 -0.90 15.17 11.39
N ASN A 76 -1.94 14.34 11.31
CA ASN A 76 -1.78 12.90 11.14
C ASN A 76 -1.53 12.56 9.67
N ASN A 77 -0.35 11.98 9.40
CA ASN A 77 -0.05 11.38 8.10
C ASN A 77 -0.66 9.97 7.98
N PHE A 78 -1.73 9.84 7.20
CA PHE A 78 -2.35 8.55 6.87
C PHE A 78 -1.50 7.67 5.96
N GLY A 79 -0.48 8.23 5.30
CA GLY A 79 0.51 7.54 4.48
C GLY A 79 1.74 7.04 5.23
N ARG A 80 1.83 7.24 6.56
CA ARG A 80 3.04 6.95 7.36
C ARG A 80 3.56 5.50 7.30
N SER A 81 2.69 4.55 6.93
CA SER A 81 3.04 3.14 6.81
C SER A 81 3.33 2.72 5.35
N ALA A 82 3.30 3.64 4.40
CA ALA A 82 3.64 3.34 3.02
C ALA A 82 5.16 3.34 2.85
N THR A 83 5.67 2.25 2.27
CA THR A 83 7.06 2.14 1.82
C THR A 83 7.21 2.72 0.41
N ARG A 84 8.45 2.85 -0.11
CA ARG A 84 8.65 3.40 -1.48
C ARG A 84 8.00 2.52 -2.53
N SER A 85 8.12 1.20 -2.40
CA SER A 85 7.47 0.22 -3.28
C SER A 85 5.94 0.30 -3.20
N THR A 86 5.38 0.51 -2.00
CA THR A 86 3.93 0.71 -1.82
C THR A 86 3.47 1.99 -2.52
N THR A 87 4.20 3.10 -2.37
CA THR A 87 3.87 4.35 -3.07
C THR A 87 3.93 4.17 -4.58
N LEU A 88 5.02 3.59 -5.12
CA LEU A 88 5.14 3.31 -6.55
C LEU A 88 4.01 2.42 -7.05
N ALA A 89 3.63 1.42 -6.26
CA ALA A 89 2.54 0.53 -6.57
C ALA A 89 1.21 1.28 -6.71
N ILE A 90 0.93 2.20 -5.78
CA ILE A 90 -0.24 3.07 -5.81
C ILE A 90 -0.20 3.98 -7.04
N LEU A 91 0.93 4.64 -7.31
CA LEU A 91 1.06 5.55 -8.46
C LEU A 91 0.85 4.84 -9.79
N ARG A 92 1.39 3.63 -9.94
CA ARG A 92 1.22 2.79 -11.13
C ARG A 92 -0.23 2.38 -11.33
N GLU A 93 -0.94 1.94 -10.28
CA GLU A 93 -2.37 1.58 -10.41
C GLU A 93 -3.24 2.77 -10.74
N VAL A 94 -2.99 3.90 -10.08
CA VAL A 94 -3.72 5.14 -10.36
C VAL A 94 -3.51 5.57 -11.81
N SER A 95 -2.27 5.53 -12.30
CA SER A 95 -1.95 5.85 -13.69
C SER A 95 -2.57 4.86 -14.67
N ARG A 96 -2.59 3.57 -14.34
CA ARG A 96 -3.24 2.52 -15.15
C ARG A 96 -4.75 2.76 -15.24
N ALA A 97 -5.40 2.98 -14.10
CA ALA A 97 -6.83 3.28 -14.04
C ALA A 97 -7.17 4.56 -14.81
N GLY A 98 -6.35 5.61 -14.71
CA GLY A 98 -6.51 6.84 -15.50
C GLY A 98 -6.52 6.57 -17.01
N ARG A 99 -5.52 5.81 -17.52
CA ARG A 99 -5.44 5.44 -18.94
C ARG A 99 -6.59 4.54 -19.41
N LEU A 100 -7.00 3.58 -18.58
CA LEU A 100 -8.14 2.72 -18.90
C LEU A 100 -9.40 3.56 -19.08
N LEU A 101 -9.68 4.47 -18.14
CA LEU A 101 -10.86 5.34 -18.19
C LEU A 101 -10.83 6.35 -19.35
N GLU A 102 -9.65 6.77 -19.82
CA GLU A 102 -9.51 7.53 -21.06
C GLU A 102 -9.85 6.70 -22.31
N THR A 103 -9.54 5.41 -22.30
CA THR A 103 -9.66 4.52 -23.46
C THR A 103 -11.08 3.95 -23.63
N ILE A 104 -11.68 3.45 -22.55
CA ILE A 104 -12.98 2.75 -22.58
C ILE A 104 -14.16 3.66 -22.22
N GLY A 105 -13.89 4.93 -21.89
CA GLY A 105 -14.88 5.89 -21.45
C GLY A 105 -15.46 5.54 -20.08
N THR A 106 -16.45 6.32 -19.63
CA THR A 106 -17.03 6.11 -18.31
C THR A 106 -17.76 4.76 -18.21
N THR A 107 -18.35 4.26 -19.31
CA THR A 107 -19.29 3.12 -19.40
C THR A 107 -18.78 1.73 -19.00
N ALA A 108 -17.48 1.55 -18.75
CA ALA A 108 -16.88 0.27 -18.34
C ALA A 108 -16.09 0.38 -17.02
N LEU A 109 -16.65 1.09 -16.03
CA LEU A 109 -16.03 1.23 -14.71
C LEU A 109 -15.87 -0.14 -14.03
N GLU A 110 -16.82 -1.03 -14.32
CA GLU A 110 -16.83 -2.43 -13.91
C GLU A 110 -15.60 -3.18 -14.43
N GLU A 111 -15.17 -2.94 -15.68
CA GLU A 111 -13.94 -3.55 -16.24
C GLU A 111 -12.68 -3.02 -15.55
N VAL A 112 -12.64 -1.72 -15.19
CA VAL A 112 -11.55 -1.15 -14.39
C VAL A 112 -11.50 -1.78 -13.00
N LEU A 113 -12.65 -2.12 -12.41
CA LEU A 113 -12.76 -2.74 -11.09
C LEU A 113 -12.46 -4.25 -11.09
N GLU A 114 -12.86 -4.97 -12.13
CA GLU A 114 -12.60 -6.40 -12.30
C GLU A 114 -11.13 -6.68 -12.65
N GLU A 115 -10.44 -5.72 -13.28
CA GLU A 115 -9.02 -5.81 -13.61
C GLU A 115 -8.08 -5.33 -12.48
N PHE A 116 -8.52 -5.23 -11.22
CA PHE A 116 -7.63 -5.07 -10.05
C PHE A 116 -7.08 -6.43 -9.56
N THR A 117 -6.71 -7.29 -10.50
CA THR A 117 -5.73 -8.35 -10.22
C THR A 117 -4.34 -7.70 -10.14
N PRO A 118 -3.26 -8.40 -9.75
CA PRO A 118 -1.88 -7.89 -9.92
C PRO A 118 -1.49 -7.62 -11.40
N SER A 119 -2.47 -7.56 -12.30
CA SER A 119 -2.34 -7.42 -13.75
C SER A 119 -1.56 -6.16 -14.10
N GLY A 120 -0.33 -6.38 -14.53
CA GLY A 120 0.61 -5.34 -14.92
C GLY A 120 1.93 -5.37 -14.15
N PHE A 121 2.00 -6.07 -13.01
CA PHE A 121 3.29 -6.37 -12.37
C PHE A 121 3.73 -7.79 -12.72
N SER A 122 4.59 -7.91 -13.73
CA SER A 122 5.34 -9.16 -13.94
C SER A 122 6.23 -9.41 -12.72
N HIS A 123 6.33 -10.65 -12.29
CA HIS A 123 7.17 -11.05 -11.17
C HIS A 123 7.77 -12.41 -11.47
N ASP A 124 8.99 -12.62 -10.99
CA ASP A 124 9.72 -13.88 -11.13
C ASP A 124 9.62 -14.71 -9.84
N THR A 125 9.22 -14.07 -8.74
CA THR A 125 9.23 -14.67 -7.42
C THR A 125 8.17 -14.03 -6.54
N VAL A 126 7.60 -14.83 -5.64
CA VAL A 126 6.65 -14.41 -4.61
C VAL A 126 7.22 -14.78 -3.25
N LEU A 127 7.38 -13.78 -2.38
CA LEU A 127 7.60 -14.00 -0.96
C LEU A 127 6.25 -14.07 -0.25
N GLU A 128 5.91 -15.23 0.29
CA GLU A 128 4.81 -15.40 1.23
C GLU A 128 5.33 -15.31 2.66
N VAL A 129 4.75 -14.39 3.44
CA VAL A 129 4.98 -14.28 4.89
C VAL A 129 3.71 -14.71 5.60
N GLU A 130 3.76 -15.84 6.27
CA GLU A 130 2.66 -16.34 7.09
C GLU A 130 2.90 -15.97 8.55
N VAL A 131 1.92 -15.31 9.17
CA VAL A 131 1.95 -15.00 10.61
C VAL A 131 0.74 -15.64 11.28
N VAL A 132 1.02 -16.57 12.19
CA VAL A 132 0.02 -17.23 13.02
C VAL A 132 -0.11 -16.45 14.32
N LEU A 133 -1.31 -15.95 14.59
CA LEU A 133 -1.60 -15.23 15.83
C LEU A 133 -1.78 -16.20 17.00
N PRO A 134 -1.47 -15.76 18.24
CA PRO A 134 -1.76 -16.56 19.41
C PRO A 134 -3.26 -16.81 19.56
N ALA A 135 -3.61 -17.97 20.11
CA ALA A 135 -4.98 -18.26 20.50
C ALA A 135 -5.45 -17.20 21.53
N LYS A 136 -6.73 -16.81 21.47
CA LYS A 136 -7.33 -15.94 22.49
C LYS A 136 -7.32 -16.66 23.84
N LYS A 137 -6.32 -16.38 24.67
CA LYS A 137 -6.28 -16.76 26.09
C LYS A 137 -6.45 -15.50 26.95
N PRO A 138 -6.94 -15.63 28.21
CA PRO A 138 -6.97 -14.51 29.15
C PRO A 138 -5.58 -13.86 29.25
N GLY A 139 -5.50 -12.53 29.15
CA GLY A 139 -4.24 -11.78 29.17
C GLY A 139 -3.50 -11.69 27.82
N THR A 140 -3.98 -12.34 26.76
CA THR A 140 -3.36 -12.24 25.42
C THR A 140 -3.98 -11.09 24.61
N HIS A 141 -3.18 -10.07 24.30
CA HIS A 141 -3.59 -8.96 23.45
C HIS A 141 -3.34 -9.29 21.98
N VAL A 142 -4.28 -10.02 21.35
CA VAL A 142 -4.20 -10.38 19.91
C VAL A 142 -4.06 -9.14 19.00
N ALA A 143 -4.57 -7.99 19.43
CA ALA A 143 -4.42 -6.72 18.73
C ALA A 143 -2.94 -6.27 18.68
N ASP A 144 -2.19 -6.45 19.77
CA ASP A 144 -0.79 -6.06 19.87
C ASP A 144 0.08 -6.97 19.00
N ALA A 145 -0.16 -8.28 19.06
CA ALA A 145 0.49 -9.24 18.16
C ALA A 145 0.24 -8.88 16.68
N LYS A 146 -0.99 -8.50 16.33
CA LYS A 146 -1.32 -8.04 14.96
C LYS A 146 -0.57 -6.77 14.58
N ASN A 147 -0.54 -5.76 15.45
CA ASN A 147 0.14 -4.49 15.18
C ASN A 147 1.66 -4.68 15.06
N ALA A 148 2.26 -5.47 15.95
CA ALA A 148 3.67 -5.84 15.88
C ALA A 148 3.99 -6.60 14.58
N SER A 149 3.10 -7.49 14.16
CA SER A 149 3.25 -8.23 12.90
C SER A 149 3.25 -7.29 11.68
N ILE A 150 2.32 -6.33 11.64
CA ILE A 150 2.28 -5.32 10.56
C ILE A 150 3.58 -4.51 10.54
N ALA A 151 4.08 -4.08 11.70
CA ALA A 151 5.32 -3.32 11.79
C ALA A 151 6.53 -4.15 11.30
N ALA A 152 6.67 -5.39 11.78
CA ALA A 152 7.76 -6.27 11.38
C ALA A 152 7.77 -6.55 9.86
N ILE A 153 6.59 -6.75 9.29
CA ILE A 153 6.41 -6.93 7.86
C ILE A 153 6.83 -5.67 7.08
N LEU A 154 6.45 -4.47 7.54
CA LEU A 154 6.86 -3.21 6.90
C LEU A 154 8.39 -3.06 6.92
N TYR A 155 9.04 -3.40 8.04
CA TYR A 155 10.50 -3.43 8.12
C TYR A 155 11.12 -4.42 7.15
N THR A 156 10.53 -5.61 6.98
CA THR A 156 10.97 -6.59 5.98
C THR A 156 10.89 -6.02 4.55
N VAL A 157 9.81 -5.30 4.21
CA VAL A 157 9.69 -4.64 2.90
C VAL A 157 10.75 -3.56 2.70
N VAL A 158 10.99 -2.72 3.72
CA VAL A 158 12.02 -1.67 3.64
C VAL A 158 13.44 -2.28 3.51
N ASP A 159 13.73 -3.38 4.21
CA ASP A 159 15.00 -4.10 4.07
C ASP A 159 15.17 -4.67 2.65
N MET A 160 14.09 -5.22 2.06
CA MET A 160 14.10 -5.63 0.65
C MET A 160 14.36 -4.46 -0.30
N GLU A 161 13.71 -3.30 -0.08
CA GLU A 161 13.94 -2.09 -0.89
C GLU A 161 15.40 -1.65 -0.87
N HIS A 162 16.05 -1.69 0.29
CA HIS A 162 17.46 -1.34 0.40
C HIS A 162 18.39 -2.34 -0.30
N ARG A 163 18.08 -3.65 -0.23
CA ARG A 163 18.90 -4.71 -0.82
C ARG A 163 18.78 -4.79 -2.32
N VAL A 164 17.55 -4.75 -2.84
CA VAL A 164 17.28 -4.75 -4.28
C VAL A 164 17.75 -3.44 -4.93
N GLY A 165 17.77 -2.33 -4.17
CA GLY A 165 18.21 -1.01 -4.63
C GLY A 165 17.21 -0.27 -5.54
N ASP A 166 16.29 -1.01 -6.16
CA ASP A 166 15.15 -0.45 -6.91
C ASP A 166 13.80 -0.89 -6.29
N PRO A 167 13.11 0.01 -5.55
CA PRO A 167 11.78 -0.26 -4.98
C PRO A 167 10.72 -0.59 -6.03
N SER A 168 10.95 -0.25 -7.29
CA SER A 168 10.02 -0.50 -8.39
C SER A 168 9.93 -1.99 -8.77
N ARG A 169 10.92 -2.80 -8.36
CA ARG A 169 10.98 -4.27 -8.52
C ARG A 169 10.28 -5.03 -7.39
N ILE A 170 9.68 -4.33 -6.42
CA ILE A 170 9.01 -4.91 -5.25
C ILE A 170 7.55 -4.48 -5.25
N ARG A 171 6.63 -5.42 -5.03
CA ARG A 171 5.19 -5.15 -5.00
C ARG A 171 4.55 -5.82 -3.80
N PRO A 172 4.45 -5.12 -2.65
CA PRO A 172 3.70 -5.61 -1.50
C PRO A 172 2.21 -5.66 -1.83
N LEU A 173 1.57 -6.81 -1.60
CA LEU A 173 0.13 -6.92 -1.74
C LEU A 173 -0.55 -6.38 -0.47
N LEU A 174 -1.24 -5.25 -0.64
CA LEU A 174 -1.77 -4.41 0.45
C LEU A 174 -2.90 -5.07 1.27
N ARG A 175 -3.37 -6.25 0.87
CA ARG A 175 -4.39 -7.01 1.59
C ARG A 175 -3.82 -8.34 2.07
N PRO A 176 -3.55 -8.49 3.38
CA PRO A 176 -3.29 -9.81 3.96
C PRO A 176 -4.47 -10.74 3.65
N THR A 177 -4.19 -11.94 3.18
CA THR A 177 -5.21 -12.99 3.15
C THR A 177 -5.38 -13.52 4.56
N ARG A 178 -6.55 -13.28 5.15
CA ARG A 178 -6.88 -13.80 6.48
C ARG A 178 -7.39 -15.23 6.36
N LYS A 179 -6.79 -16.16 7.11
CA LYS A 179 -7.28 -17.54 7.23
C LYS A 179 -7.39 -17.89 8.71
N SER A 180 -8.61 -17.97 9.26
CA SER A 180 -8.87 -18.30 10.67
C SER A 180 -8.01 -17.48 11.67
N ASN A 181 -6.94 -18.08 12.19
CA ASN A 181 -5.98 -17.52 13.15
C ASN A 181 -4.67 -17.02 12.54
N LYS A 182 -4.55 -16.95 11.22
CA LYS A 182 -3.34 -16.49 10.54
C LYS A 182 -3.60 -15.41 9.49
N PHE A 183 -2.55 -14.64 9.21
CA PHE A 183 -2.48 -13.72 8.10
C PHE A 183 -1.38 -14.19 7.16
N VAL A 184 -1.67 -14.18 5.86
CA VAL A 184 -0.67 -14.40 4.81
C VAL A 184 -0.48 -13.08 4.09
N TRP A 185 0.74 -12.57 4.14
CA TRP A 185 1.20 -11.46 3.31
C TRP A 185 1.95 -12.00 2.12
N MET A 186 1.83 -11.29 1.01
CA MET A 186 2.49 -11.64 -0.24
C MET A 186 3.22 -10.41 -0.76
N VAL A 187 4.46 -10.61 -1.18
CA VAL A 187 5.26 -9.59 -1.86
C VAL A 187 5.71 -10.19 -3.17
N LEU A 188 5.29 -9.58 -4.28
CA LEU A 188 5.73 -9.99 -5.61
C LEU A 188 7.06 -9.30 -5.90
N LEU A 189 7.99 -10.02 -6.51
CA LEU A 189 9.36 -9.58 -6.73
C LEU A 189 9.76 -9.78 -8.20
N GLN A 190 10.32 -8.75 -8.80
CA GLN A 190 11.15 -8.83 -10.02
C GLN A 190 12.62 -8.97 -9.63
N ALA A 191 12.87 -9.80 -8.64
CA ALA A 191 14.17 -10.00 -8.01
C ALA A 191 14.26 -11.46 -7.57
N THR A 192 15.47 -11.97 -7.61
CA THR A 192 15.81 -13.32 -7.17
C THR A 192 16.27 -13.31 -5.71
N GLU A 193 16.36 -14.50 -5.11
CA GLU A 193 16.95 -14.63 -3.77
C GLU A 193 18.39 -14.11 -3.72
N GLN A 194 19.15 -14.23 -4.82
CA GLN A 194 20.51 -13.68 -4.92
C GLN A 194 20.53 -12.14 -4.86
N ASP A 195 19.52 -11.46 -5.42
CA ASP A 195 19.40 -9.99 -5.29
C ASP A 195 19.18 -9.57 -3.81
N LEU A 196 18.59 -10.44 -2.99
CA LEU A 196 18.37 -10.20 -1.56
C LEU A 196 19.60 -10.59 -0.71
N GLY A 197 20.49 -11.41 -1.27
CA GLY A 197 21.66 -11.98 -0.61
C GLY A 197 21.39 -13.38 -0.07
N ASP A 198 22.44 -14.20 -0.06
CA ASP A 198 22.37 -15.59 0.42
C ASP A 198 21.78 -15.67 1.84
N ASP A 199 20.93 -16.67 2.05
CA ASP A 199 20.21 -16.94 3.31
C ASP A 199 19.36 -15.76 3.83
N TRP A 200 19.09 -14.74 3.01
CA TRP A 200 18.32 -13.57 3.46
C TRP A 200 16.95 -13.97 4.00
N THR A 201 16.26 -14.88 3.29
CA THR A 201 14.92 -15.36 3.66
C THR A 201 14.92 -15.99 5.04
N ASP A 202 15.87 -16.89 5.30
CA ASP A 202 15.99 -17.60 6.57
C ASP A 202 16.37 -16.66 7.71
N ARG A 203 17.39 -15.82 7.51
CA ARG A 203 17.80 -14.82 8.49
C ARG A 203 16.65 -13.87 8.84
N LYS A 204 15.89 -13.42 7.84
CA LYS A 204 14.80 -12.47 8.07
C LYS A 204 13.58 -13.10 8.74
N ARG A 205 13.29 -14.36 8.43
CA ARG A 205 12.32 -15.17 9.17
C ARG A 205 12.72 -15.24 10.65
N ASP A 206 13.98 -15.57 10.94
CA ASP A 206 14.45 -15.78 12.31
C ASP A 206 14.45 -14.46 13.11
N GLU A 207 14.87 -13.35 12.50
CA GLU A 207 14.77 -12.00 13.08
C GLU A 207 13.30 -11.64 13.40
N MET A 208 12.39 -11.87 12.47
CA MET A 208 10.97 -11.56 12.66
C MET A 208 10.31 -12.49 13.70
N GLN A 209 10.66 -13.77 13.70
CA GLN A 209 10.20 -14.75 14.68
C GLN A 209 10.67 -14.37 16.09
N ALA A 210 11.92 -13.93 16.26
CA ALA A 210 12.44 -13.45 17.52
C ALA A 210 11.69 -12.20 18.00
N SER A 211 11.43 -11.23 17.09
CA SER A 211 10.69 -10.01 17.43
C SER A 211 9.23 -10.27 17.83
N LEU A 212 8.60 -11.32 17.30
CA LEU A 212 7.20 -11.64 17.53
C LEU A 212 6.96 -12.71 18.59
N ALA A 213 8.03 -13.37 19.08
CA ALA A 213 7.96 -14.37 20.13
C ALA A 213 7.35 -13.82 21.43
N SER A 214 7.71 -12.59 21.82
CA SER A 214 7.14 -11.90 22.99
C SER A 214 5.63 -11.63 22.88
N HIS A 215 5.10 -11.65 21.66
CA HIS A 215 3.68 -11.47 21.35
C HIS A 215 2.96 -12.81 21.13
N GLY A 216 3.64 -13.95 21.29
CA GLY A 216 3.09 -15.29 21.09
C GLY A 216 2.71 -15.60 19.64
N ALA A 217 3.24 -14.85 18.67
CA ALA A 217 3.00 -15.09 17.25
C ALA A 217 4.12 -15.96 16.65
N ALA A 218 3.74 -16.82 15.71
CA ALA A 218 4.66 -17.63 14.93
C ALA A 218 4.71 -17.13 13.49
N VAL A 219 5.86 -17.28 12.85
CA VAL A 219 6.18 -16.67 11.56
C VAL A 219 6.82 -17.71 10.66
N ASP A 220 6.39 -17.73 9.41
CA ASP A 220 7.00 -18.55 8.37
C ASP A 220 7.18 -17.74 7.09
N PHE A 221 8.28 -17.99 6.37
CA PHE A 221 8.64 -17.32 5.13
C PHE A 221 8.77 -18.39 4.05
N ARG A 222 8.11 -18.19 2.90
CA ARG A 222 8.23 -19.08 1.76
C ARG A 222 8.45 -18.28 0.49
N MET A 223 9.58 -18.52 -0.15
CA MET A 223 9.86 -17.97 -1.47
C MET A 223 9.40 -18.97 -2.54
N LYS A 224 8.55 -18.51 -3.46
CA LYS A 224 8.02 -19.31 -4.57
C LYS A 224 8.44 -18.69 -5.88
N LYS A 225 8.87 -19.51 -6.82
CA LYS A 225 9.08 -19.11 -8.22
C LYS A 225 7.75 -19.19 -8.97
#